data_AF-A0A2K3YU66-F1
#
_entry.id   AF-A0A2K3YU66-F1
#
_cell.length_a   1.000
_cell.length_b   1.000
_cell.length_c   1.000
_cell.angle_alpha   90.00
_cell.angle_beta   90.00
_cell.angle_gamma   90.00
#
_symmetry.space_group_name_H-M   'P 1'
#
loop_
_entity.id
_entity.type
_entity.pdbx_description
1 polymer ?
#
loop_
_entity_poly.entity_id
_entity_poly.type
_entity_poly.pdbx_seq_one_letter_code
_entity_poly.pdbx_strand_id
1 'polypeptide(L)'
;MAERITKIKRIEKSAAEIKAENIAEVTDKIAENKDSILKVIDLVKNLDDAKILDALNGALKQRGVITEKLVTELNKDQYAGFLHNIGQMAFILGDLDTDELRVLLNKVNKGVRVANQASPNARTSIKGLMGVLKDDDMNQSLTYFLNMLKGMSR
;
A
#
# COMPACT_ATOMS: atom_id res chain seq x y z
N MET A 1 -52.49 -60.62 24.71
CA MET A 1 -52.71 -59.19 24.38
C MET A 1 -51.85 -58.39 25.35
N ALA A 2 -50.90 -57.59 24.85
CA ALA A 2 -50.01 -56.81 25.72
C ALA A 2 -50.67 -55.47 26.08
N GLU A 3 -50.61 -55.10 27.36
CA GLU A 3 -51.21 -53.87 27.89
C GLU A 3 -50.58 -52.61 27.27
N ARG A 4 -51.44 -51.62 27.01
CA ARG A 4 -51.08 -50.36 26.35
C ARG A 4 -50.29 -49.48 27.31
N ILE A 5 -49.10 -49.03 26.92
CA ILE A 5 -48.28 -48.09 27.71
C ILE A 5 -49.03 -46.76 27.82
N THR A 6 -49.42 -46.37 29.04
CA THR A 6 -50.26 -45.18 29.32
C THR A 6 -49.51 -43.98 29.89
N LYS A 7 -48.18 -44.08 30.11
CA LYS A 7 -47.38 -42.97 30.66
C LYS A 7 -46.08 -42.79 29.90
N ILE A 8 -46.03 -41.77 29.05
CA ILE A 8 -44.78 -41.24 28.50
C ILE A 8 -44.29 -40.19 29.50
N LYS A 9 -43.26 -40.54 30.31
CA LYS A 9 -42.55 -39.55 31.12
C LYS A 9 -41.61 -38.76 30.22
N ARG A 10 -41.95 -37.49 29.95
CA ARG A 10 -41.06 -36.56 29.26
C ARG A 10 -39.96 -36.15 30.23
N ILE A 11 -38.73 -36.54 29.95
CA ILE A 11 -37.57 -36.12 30.74
C ILE A 11 -37.25 -34.69 30.29
N GLU A 12 -37.63 -33.70 31.09
CA GLU A 12 -37.20 -32.32 30.89
C GLU A 12 -35.77 -32.19 31.42
N LYS A 13 -34.82 -31.97 30.49
CA LYS A 13 -33.42 -31.76 30.85
C LYS A 13 -33.30 -30.50 31.69
N SER A 14 -32.62 -30.60 32.82
CA SER A 14 -32.28 -29.46 33.66
C SER A 14 -31.32 -28.50 32.93
N ALA A 15 -31.30 -27.24 33.32
CA ALA A 15 -30.38 -26.25 32.75
C ALA A 15 -28.89 -26.66 32.90
N ALA A 16 -28.56 -27.40 33.96
CA ALA A 16 -27.23 -27.95 34.17
C ALA A 16 -26.89 -29.05 33.16
N GLU A 17 -27.83 -29.95 32.86
CA GLU A 17 -27.66 -31.01 31.85
C GLU A 17 -27.53 -30.43 30.44
N ILE A 18 -28.35 -29.43 30.09
CA ILE A 18 -28.24 -28.73 28.80
C ILE A 18 -26.88 -28.03 28.67
N LYS A 19 -26.40 -27.38 29.74
CA LYS A 19 -25.09 -26.74 29.72
C LYS A 19 -23.96 -27.77 29.53
N ALA A 20 -24.03 -28.90 30.21
CA ALA A 20 -23.05 -29.97 30.08
C ALA A 20 -23.03 -30.56 28.66
N GLU A 21 -24.21 -30.79 28.07
CA GLU A 21 -24.35 -31.29 26.71
C GLU A 21 -23.83 -30.28 25.67
N ASN A 22 -24.13 -28.99 25.82
CA ASN A 22 -23.60 -27.95 24.94
C ASN A 22 -22.07 -27.84 25.02
N ILE A 23 -21.48 -27.98 26.22
CA ILE A 23 -20.02 -27.99 26.38
C ILE A 23 -19.42 -29.22 25.69
N ALA A 24 -20.05 -30.39 25.83
CA ALA A 24 -19.61 -31.61 25.15
C ALA A 24 -19.69 -31.45 23.62
N GLU A 25 -20.82 -30.97 23.09
CA GLU A 25 -21.00 -30.77 21.64
C GLU A 25 -19.98 -29.77 21.08
N VAL A 26 -19.75 -28.65 21.78
CA VAL A 26 -18.74 -27.66 21.36
C VAL A 26 -17.34 -28.26 21.40
N THR A 27 -17.03 -29.05 22.42
CA THR A 27 -15.72 -29.72 22.55
C THR A 27 -15.50 -30.72 21.43
N ASP A 28 -16.51 -31.53 21.10
CA ASP A 28 -16.45 -32.50 20.02
C ASP A 28 -16.26 -31.81 18.66
N LYS A 29 -17.01 -30.74 18.38
CA LYS A 29 -16.84 -29.98 17.13
C LYS A 29 -15.47 -29.30 17.03
N ILE A 30 -14.92 -28.84 18.15
CA ILE A 30 -13.55 -28.31 18.19
C ILE A 30 -12.53 -29.42 17.91
N ALA A 31 -12.73 -30.61 18.49
CA ALA A 31 -11.84 -31.76 18.29
C ALA A 31 -11.86 -32.26 16.83
N GLU A 32 -13.05 -32.35 16.23
CA GLU A 32 -13.22 -32.71 14.81
C GLU A 32 -12.55 -31.71 13.86
N ASN A 33 -12.53 -30.42 14.22
CA ASN A 33 -11.98 -29.34 13.40
C ASN A 33 -10.62 -28.83 13.89
N LYS A 34 -9.92 -29.64 14.69
CA LYS A 34 -8.65 -29.26 15.35
C LYS A 34 -7.68 -28.56 14.41
N ASP A 35 -7.40 -29.14 13.25
CA ASP A 35 -6.40 -28.60 12.33
C ASP A 35 -6.81 -27.26 11.72
N SER A 36 -8.09 -27.10 11.39
CA SER A 36 -8.64 -25.83 10.90
C SER A 36 -8.59 -24.75 11.97
N ILE A 37 -8.91 -25.10 13.22
CA ILE A 37 -8.85 -24.18 14.36
C ILE A 37 -7.41 -23.76 14.65
N LEU A 38 -6.46 -24.70 14.63
CA LEU A 38 -5.03 -24.39 14.80
C LEU A 38 -4.54 -23.42 13.70
N LYS A 39 -4.92 -23.64 12.45
CA LYS A 39 -4.60 -22.71 11.35
C LYS A 39 -5.16 -21.31 11.57
N VAL A 40 -6.38 -21.18 12.09
CA VAL A 40 -6.96 -19.87 12.42
C VAL A 40 -6.21 -19.21 13.57
N ILE A 41 -5.83 -19.97 14.60
CA ILE A 41 -5.02 -19.47 15.72
C ILE A 41 -3.66 -18.96 15.21
N ASP A 42 -3.00 -19.73 14.34
CA ASP A 42 -1.71 -19.33 13.77
C ASP A 42 -1.85 -18.11 12.85
N LEU A 43 -2.94 -18.02 12.08
CA LEU A 43 -3.26 -16.81 11.30
C LEU A 43 -3.42 -15.59 12.22
N VAL A 44 -4.21 -15.72 13.29
CA VAL A 44 -4.41 -14.63 14.26
C VAL A 44 -3.09 -14.21 14.90
N LYS A 45 -2.24 -15.18 15.28
CA LYS A 45 -0.89 -14.89 15.79
C LYS A 45 -0.03 -14.15 14.79
N ASN A 46 0.03 -14.61 13.54
CA ASN A 46 0.80 -13.95 12.50
C ASN A 46 0.32 -12.51 12.25
N LEU A 47 -0.99 -12.28 12.31
CA LEU A 47 -1.57 -10.93 12.19
C LEU A 47 -1.25 -10.06 13.42
N ASP A 48 -1.19 -10.65 14.61
CA ASP A 48 -0.82 -9.94 15.84
C ASP A 48 0.68 -9.57 15.86
N ASP A 49 1.55 -10.52 15.51
CA ASP A 49 3.01 -10.33 15.41
C ASP A 49 3.37 -9.25 14.39
N ALA A 50 2.62 -9.18 13.29
CA ALA A 50 2.73 -8.12 12.28
C ALA A 50 2.11 -6.78 12.70
N LYS A 51 1.59 -6.66 13.93
CA LYS A 51 0.86 -5.49 14.48
C LYS A 51 -0.38 -5.09 13.67
N ILE A 52 -0.92 -6.00 12.86
CA ILE A 52 -2.11 -5.74 12.04
C ILE A 52 -3.35 -5.65 12.95
N LEU A 53 -3.45 -6.52 13.97
CA LEU A 53 -4.58 -6.47 14.91
C LEU A 53 -4.61 -5.16 15.71
N ASP A 54 -3.44 -4.67 16.14
CA ASP A 54 -3.29 -3.36 16.79
C ASP A 54 -3.72 -2.21 15.88
N ALA A 55 -3.28 -2.24 14.62
CA ALA A 55 -3.65 -1.23 13.62
C ALA A 55 -5.16 -1.20 13.37
N LEU A 56 -5.79 -2.38 13.22
CA LEU A 56 -7.24 -2.50 13.06
C LEU A 56 -7.99 -2.01 14.30
N ASN A 57 -7.54 -2.37 15.50
CA ASN A 57 -8.14 -1.91 16.75
C ASN A 57 -8.01 -0.39 16.93
N GLY A 58 -6.85 0.18 16.59
CA GLY A 58 -6.62 1.63 16.57
C GLY A 58 -7.53 2.34 15.58
N ALA A 59 -7.66 1.82 14.36
CA ALA A 59 -8.54 2.35 13.33
C ALA A 59 -10.02 2.33 13.76
N LEU A 60 -10.47 1.24 14.38
CA LEU A 60 -11.84 1.12 14.90
C LEU A 60 -12.11 2.11 16.05
N LYS A 61 -11.16 2.29 16.97
CA LYS A 61 -11.26 3.26 18.06
C LYS A 61 -11.30 4.71 17.56
N GLN A 62 -10.59 5.00 16.47
CA GLN A 62 -10.48 6.35 15.89
C GLN A 62 -11.39 6.59 14.68
N ARG A 63 -12.34 5.67 14.41
CA ARG A 63 -13.22 5.65 13.23
C ARG A 63 -13.87 7.00 12.87
N GLY A 64 -14.25 7.82 13.85
CA GLY A 64 -14.91 9.10 13.62
C GLY A 64 -13.97 10.23 13.20
N VAL A 65 -12.74 10.25 13.71
CA VAL A 65 -11.77 11.35 13.45
C VAL A 65 -10.99 11.09 12.16
N ILE A 66 -10.71 9.82 11.86
CA ILE A 66 -9.93 9.42 10.70
C ILE A 66 -10.79 9.52 9.44
N THR A 67 -11.98 8.91 9.42
CA THR A 67 -12.71 8.69 8.16
C THR A 67 -13.17 9.98 7.51
N GLU A 68 -13.77 10.91 8.25
CA GLU A 68 -14.27 12.17 7.66
C GLU A 68 -13.11 13.06 7.22
N LYS A 69 -12.12 13.27 8.09
CA LYS A 69 -11.00 14.18 7.79
C LYS A 69 -10.07 13.64 6.70
N LEU A 70 -9.76 12.34 6.69
CA LEU A 70 -8.93 11.76 5.62
C LEU A 70 -9.66 11.71 4.29
N VAL A 71 -10.93 11.30 4.26
CA VAL A 71 -11.67 11.21 2.99
C VAL A 71 -11.84 12.61 2.40
N THR A 72 -12.18 13.61 3.21
CA THR A 72 -12.26 15.00 2.76
C THR A 72 -10.91 15.54 2.29
N GLU A 73 -9.81 15.22 2.99
CA GLU A 73 -8.46 15.68 2.62
C GLU A 73 -7.97 15.02 1.33
N LEU A 74 -8.15 13.71 1.18
CA LEU A 74 -7.73 12.95 0.00
C LEU A 74 -8.59 13.26 -1.23
N ASN A 75 -9.84 13.67 -1.04
CA ASN A 75 -10.71 14.12 -2.14
C ASN A 75 -10.42 15.54 -2.64
N LYS A 76 -9.44 16.25 -2.07
CA LYS A 76 -9.05 17.56 -2.60
C LYS A 76 -8.41 17.41 -3.98
N ASP A 77 -8.74 18.32 -4.89
CA ASP A 77 -8.22 18.35 -6.27
C ASP A 77 -6.69 18.31 -6.34
N GLN A 78 -5.99 18.88 -5.34
CA GLN A 78 -4.53 18.86 -5.23
C GLN A 78 -3.92 17.44 -5.19
N TYR A 79 -4.69 16.43 -4.77
CA TYR A 79 -4.25 15.03 -4.70
C TYR A 79 -4.85 14.15 -5.81
N ALA A 80 -5.83 14.63 -6.57
CA ALA A 80 -6.50 13.87 -7.61
C ALA A 80 -5.50 13.31 -8.65
N GLY A 81 -4.52 14.12 -9.06
CA GLY A 81 -3.45 13.68 -9.97
C GLY A 81 -2.53 12.62 -9.36
N PHE A 82 -2.21 12.70 -8.08
CA PHE A 82 -1.41 11.67 -7.40
C PHE A 82 -2.19 10.36 -7.28
N LEU A 83 -3.44 10.43 -6.81
CA LEU A 83 -4.30 9.25 -6.65
C LEU A 83 -4.59 8.55 -7.98
N HIS A 84 -4.78 9.31 -9.05
CA HIS A 84 -4.95 8.76 -10.40
C HIS A 84 -3.70 8.00 -10.87
N ASN A 85 -2.51 8.47 -10.52
CA ASN A 85 -1.26 7.98 -11.06
C ASN A 85 -0.47 7.05 -10.11
N ILE A 86 -0.88 6.88 -8.84
CA ILE A 86 -0.10 6.15 -7.82
C ILE A 86 0.23 4.72 -8.24
N GLY A 87 -0.70 4.03 -8.90
CA GLY A 87 -0.46 2.68 -9.42
C GLY A 87 0.61 2.66 -10.50
N GLN A 88 0.55 3.61 -11.45
CA GLN A 88 1.55 3.73 -12.52
C GLN A 88 2.93 4.13 -11.95
N MET A 89 2.96 5.03 -10.97
CA MET A 89 4.18 5.44 -10.28
C MET A 89 4.79 4.28 -9.49
N ALA A 90 3.99 3.43 -8.86
CA ALA A 90 4.50 2.28 -8.09
C ALA A 90 5.26 1.28 -8.97
N PHE A 91 4.77 1.00 -10.19
CA PHE A 91 5.50 0.15 -11.15
C PHE A 91 6.81 0.79 -11.60
N ILE A 92 6.77 2.08 -11.95
CA ILE A 92 7.97 2.81 -12.39
C ILE A 92 9.01 2.87 -11.27
N LEU A 93 8.61 3.08 -10.02
CA LEU A 93 9.53 3.14 -8.88
C LEU A 93 10.10 1.77 -8.48
N GLY A 94 9.42 0.67 -8.82
CA GLY A 94 9.93 -0.69 -8.56
C GLY A 94 11.11 -1.07 -9.45
N ASP A 95 11.14 -0.54 -10.68
CA ASP A 95 12.15 -0.87 -11.69
C ASP A 95 13.29 0.16 -11.77
N LEU A 96 13.19 1.28 -11.06
CA LEU A 96 14.17 2.37 -11.09
C LEU A 96 15.07 2.40 -9.86
N ASP A 97 16.35 2.71 -10.06
CA ASP A 97 17.26 3.07 -8.97
C ASP A 97 16.82 4.42 -8.36
N THR A 98 16.44 4.38 -7.08
CA THR A 98 15.91 5.55 -6.38
C THR A 98 16.94 6.65 -6.12
N ASP A 99 18.22 6.29 -6.01
CA ASP A 99 19.30 7.25 -5.77
C ASP A 99 19.68 7.98 -7.07
N GLU A 100 19.79 7.24 -8.18
CA GLU A 100 20.01 7.83 -9.50
C GLU A 100 18.85 8.73 -9.91
N LEU A 101 17.61 8.28 -9.69
CA LEU A 101 16.41 9.06 -9.97
C LEU A 101 16.40 10.37 -9.17
N ARG A 102 16.75 10.33 -7.87
CA ARG A 102 16.82 11.52 -7.02
C ARG A 102 17.87 12.51 -7.54
N VAL A 103 19.05 12.03 -7.95
CA VAL A 103 20.10 12.88 -8.52
C VAL A 103 19.63 13.51 -9.84
N LEU A 104 19.01 12.73 -10.72
CA LEU A 104 18.46 13.21 -11.99
C LEU A 104 17.40 14.29 -11.78
N LEU A 105 16.40 14.03 -10.93
CA LEU A 105 15.32 14.98 -10.64
C LEU A 105 15.85 16.29 -10.05
N ASN A 106 16.86 16.22 -9.17
CA ASN A 106 17.52 17.42 -8.64
C ASN A 106 18.23 18.22 -9.73
N LYS A 107 18.92 17.56 -10.66
CA LYS A 107 19.57 18.21 -11.81
C LYS A 107 18.54 18.85 -12.75
N VAL A 108 17.45 18.14 -13.07
CA VAL A 108 16.35 18.66 -13.89
C VAL A 108 15.70 19.89 -13.25
N ASN A 109 15.38 19.82 -11.95
CA ASN A 109 14.81 20.96 -11.22
C ASN A 109 15.73 22.20 -11.24
N LYS A 110 17.05 22.00 -11.07
CA LYS A 110 18.02 23.10 -11.20
C LYS A 110 18.03 23.66 -12.63
N GLY A 111 18.02 22.78 -13.65
CA GLY A 111 17.97 23.18 -15.06
C GLY A 111 16.72 23.99 -15.41
N VAL A 112 15.54 23.58 -14.94
CA VAL A 112 14.27 24.32 -15.13
C VAL A 112 14.35 25.70 -14.50
N ARG A 113 14.94 25.84 -13.30
CA ARG A 113 15.11 27.15 -12.67
C ARG A 113 16.01 28.08 -13.49
N VAL A 114 17.12 27.56 -14.00
CA VAL A 114 18.03 28.33 -14.88
C VAL A 114 17.35 28.70 -16.19
N ALA A 115 16.58 27.78 -16.79
CA ALA A 115 15.83 28.05 -18.01
C ALA A 115 14.78 29.15 -17.81
N ASN A 116 14.09 29.16 -16.67
CA ASN A 116 13.10 30.20 -16.35
C ASN A 116 13.72 31.58 -16.08
N GLN A 117 15.03 31.65 -15.81
CA GLN A 117 15.77 32.92 -15.66
C GLN A 117 16.25 33.47 -17.01
N ALA A 118 16.29 32.65 -18.06
CA ALA A 118 16.64 33.08 -19.40
C ALA A 118 15.53 33.96 -19.99
N SER A 119 15.89 34.91 -20.86
CA SER A 119 14.88 35.72 -21.55
C SER A 119 14.00 34.83 -22.44
N PRO A 120 12.66 34.99 -22.43
CA PRO A 120 11.73 34.14 -23.19
C PRO A 120 12.01 34.10 -24.70
N ASN A 121 12.63 35.16 -25.23
CA ASN A 121 12.97 35.30 -26.65
C ASN A 121 14.46 35.03 -26.95
N ALA A 122 15.26 34.66 -25.96
CA ALA A 122 16.66 34.33 -26.18
C ALA A 122 16.76 33.09 -27.07
N ARG A 123 17.48 33.21 -28.19
CA ARG A 123 17.76 32.10 -29.08
C ARG A 123 19.24 31.80 -29.08
N THR A 124 19.57 30.52 -29.07
CA THR A 124 20.95 30.07 -29.25
C THR A 124 21.36 30.32 -30.70
N SER A 125 22.37 31.17 -30.91
CA SER A 125 22.97 31.41 -32.22
C SER A 125 24.12 30.42 -32.50
N ILE A 126 24.55 30.30 -33.76
CA ILE A 126 25.71 29.48 -34.13
C ILE A 126 26.97 29.91 -33.35
N LYS A 127 27.16 31.22 -33.16
CA LYS A 127 28.25 31.76 -32.34
C LYS A 127 28.10 31.36 -30.87
N GLY A 128 26.88 31.37 -30.35
CA GLY A 128 26.57 30.90 -29.00
C GLY A 128 26.88 29.41 -28.81
N LEU A 129 26.53 28.57 -29.79
CA LEU A 129 26.87 27.14 -29.79
C LEU A 129 28.38 26.91 -29.80
N MET A 130 29.14 27.66 -30.61
CA MET A 130 30.61 27.59 -30.55
C MET A 130 31.17 28.01 -29.19
N GLY A 131 30.51 28.94 -28.49
CA GLY A 131 30.84 29.29 -27.11
C GLY A 131 30.62 28.12 -26.16
N VAL A 132 29.46 27.46 -26.25
CA VAL A 132 29.11 26.26 -25.45
C VAL A 132 30.12 25.13 -25.64
N LEU A 133 30.64 24.94 -26.86
CA LEU A 133 31.64 23.89 -27.14
C LEU A 133 33.05 24.22 -26.62
N LYS A 134 33.37 25.51 -26.45
CA LYS A 134 34.68 25.96 -25.95
C LYS A 134 34.73 26.07 -24.43
N ASP A 135 33.59 26.17 -23.79
CA ASP A 135 33.46 26.17 -22.34
C ASP A 135 33.48 24.72 -21.83
N ASP A 136 34.45 24.40 -20.96
CA ASP A 136 34.70 23.02 -20.52
C ASP A 136 33.50 22.41 -19.78
N ASP A 137 32.85 23.17 -18.89
CA ASP A 137 31.70 22.72 -18.10
C ASP A 137 30.47 22.46 -18.97
N MET A 138 30.22 23.38 -19.91
CA MET A 138 29.12 23.26 -20.87
C MET A 138 29.35 22.13 -21.88
N ASN A 139 30.59 21.95 -22.35
CA ASN A 139 30.96 20.85 -23.25
C ASN A 139 30.82 19.49 -22.56
N GLN A 140 31.26 19.37 -21.30
CA GLN A 140 31.08 18.15 -20.51
C GLN A 140 29.59 17.83 -20.31
N SER A 141 28.78 18.84 -20.01
CA SER A 141 27.33 18.69 -19.84
C SER A 141 26.64 18.27 -21.13
N LEU A 142 27.03 18.86 -22.28
CA LEU A 142 26.54 18.48 -23.60
C LEU A 142 26.93 17.03 -23.94
N THR A 143 28.17 16.65 -23.66
CA THR A 143 28.67 15.28 -23.87
C THR A 143 27.91 14.28 -23.02
N TYR A 144 27.64 14.58 -21.74
CA TYR A 144 26.79 13.75 -20.88
C TYR A 144 25.39 13.57 -21.48
N PHE A 145 24.76 14.66 -21.91
CA PHE A 145 23.43 14.61 -22.51
C PHE A 145 23.41 13.76 -23.79
N LEU A 146 24.39 13.93 -24.68
CA LEU A 146 24.52 13.13 -25.90
C LEU A 146 24.71 11.64 -25.60
N ASN A 147 25.49 11.29 -24.57
CA ASN A 147 25.65 9.90 -24.16
C ASN A 147 24.37 9.32 -23.55
N MET A 148 23.62 10.12 -22.80
CA MET A 148 22.29 9.73 -22.31
C MET A 148 21.32 9.45 -23.47
N LEU A 149 21.26 10.33 -24.47
CA LEU A 149 20.49 10.10 -25.69
C LEU A 149 20.91 8.83 -26.43
N LYS A 150 22.22 8.57 -26.52
CA LYS A 150 22.78 7.34 -27.11
C LYS A 150 22.36 6.09 -26.34
N GLY A 151 22.24 6.17 -25.02
CA GLY A 151 21.75 5.09 -24.16
C GLY A 151 20.28 4.77 -24.40
N MET A 152 19.42 5.77 -24.60
CA MET A 152 17.99 5.58 -24.86
C MET A 152 17.66 4.97 -26.23
N SER A 153 18.59 5.02 -27.18
CA SER A 153 18.41 4.42 -28.52
C SER A 153 18.73 2.92 -28.57
N ARG A 154 19.27 2.35 -27.49
CA ARG A 154 19.62 0.93 -27.37
C ARG A 154 18.60 0.24 -26.48
#